data_AF-A0A317F915-F1
#
_entry.id   AF-A0A317F915-F1
#
_cell.length_a   1.000
_cell.length_b   1.000
_cell.length_c   1.000
_cell.angle_alpha   90.00
_cell.angle_beta   90.00
_cell.angle_gamma   90.00
#
_symmetry.space_group_name_H-M   'P 1'
#
loop_
_entity.id
_entity.type
_entity.pdbx_description
1 polymer ?
#
loop_
_entity_poly.entity_id
_entity_poly.type
_entity_poly.pdbx_seq_one_letter_code
_entity_poly.pdbx_strand_id
1 'polypeptide(L)'
;MITCISQLLDTPTLGKVQALAEAARFEDGRASAGWHARTVKANHQAERHDPATREAAALVAAALRGNAVFAAAVRPRHLRTPLLARYGVGEAYGTHVDDALMAGPDGPLRTDVAVTVFLAAPDSYGGGELAIEDGAGEQAFKLGAGDAIAYPATTLHRVAEVTSGERLVAVTWVQSLVRDPARREILFDLETAKRQVFAQQGKGEAFDLLAKSHANLLRQWMEP
;
A
#
# COMPACT_ATOMS: atom_id res chain seq x y z
N MET A 1 -3.17 -2.07 -12.58
CA MET A 1 -3.82 -2.72 -11.42
C MET A 1 -3.79 -1.88 -10.14
N ILE A 2 -4.99 -1.56 -9.63
CA ILE A 2 -5.26 -1.20 -8.22
C ILE A 2 -5.81 -2.45 -7.53
N THR A 3 -5.38 -2.74 -6.31
CA THR A 3 -5.82 -3.92 -5.55
C THR A 3 -6.21 -3.52 -4.14
N CYS A 4 -7.46 -3.80 -3.75
CA CYS A 4 -7.91 -3.69 -2.36
C CYS A 4 -7.73 -5.03 -1.66
N ILE A 5 -7.24 -5.00 -0.42
CA ILE A 5 -6.96 -6.17 0.41
C ILE A 5 -7.72 -5.97 1.72
N SER A 6 -8.83 -6.69 1.86
CA SER A 6 -9.63 -6.64 3.08
C SER A 6 -8.95 -7.39 4.23
N GLN A 7 -9.14 -6.90 5.44
CA GLN A 7 -8.66 -7.52 6.69
C GLN A 7 -7.15 -7.84 6.64
N LEU A 8 -6.34 -6.91 6.08
CA LEU A 8 -4.89 -7.04 6.10
C LEU A 8 -4.38 -7.08 7.55
N LEU A 9 -4.91 -6.21 8.39
CA LEU A 9 -4.72 -6.26 9.84
C LEU A 9 -5.94 -6.94 10.46
N ASP A 10 -5.70 -7.99 11.24
CA ASP A 10 -6.75 -8.55 12.10
C ASP A 10 -7.08 -7.57 13.23
N THR A 11 -8.24 -7.77 13.89
CA THR A 11 -8.72 -6.87 14.95
C THR A 11 -7.70 -6.65 16.07
N PRO A 12 -7.01 -7.69 16.60
CA PRO A 12 -5.99 -7.49 17.62
C PRO A 12 -4.79 -6.67 17.14
N THR A 13 -4.28 -6.93 15.94
CA THR A 13 -3.14 -6.19 15.38
C THR A 13 -3.52 -4.75 15.09
N LEU A 14 -4.72 -4.51 14.54
CA LEU A 14 -5.24 -3.16 14.30
C LEU A 14 -5.31 -2.35 15.60
N GLY A 15 -5.92 -2.91 16.66
CA GLY A 15 -6.03 -2.23 17.95
C GLY A 15 -4.66 -1.91 18.56
N LYS A 16 -3.69 -2.82 18.41
CA LYS A 16 -2.31 -2.57 18.85
C LYS A 16 -1.63 -1.44 18.06
N VAL A 17 -1.78 -1.44 16.73
CA VAL A 17 -1.23 -0.39 15.86
C VAL A 17 -1.85 0.97 16.18
N GLN A 18 -3.16 1.03 16.44
CA GLN A 18 -3.85 2.26 16.85
C GLN A 18 -3.33 2.79 18.19
N ALA A 19 -3.21 1.94 19.22
CA ALA A 19 -2.67 2.34 20.52
C ALA A 19 -1.22 2.84 20.43
N LEU A 20 -0.39 2.22 19.59
CA LEU A 20 0.98 2.68 19.32
C LEU A 20 0.98 4.03 18.58
N ALA A 21 0.06 4.23 17.64
CA ALA A 21 -0.08 5.51 16.95
C ALA A 21 -0.52 6.63 17.91
N GLU A 22 -1.41 6.37 18.86
CA GLU A 22 -1.81 7.34 19.89
C GLU A 22 -0.64 7.75 20.79
N ALA A 23 0.27 6.81 21.10
CA ALA A 23 1.45 7.07 21.92
C ALA A 23 2.61 7.72 21.14
N ALA A 24 2.60 7.65 19.81
CA ALA A 24 3.68 8.13 18.97
C ALA A 24 3.69 9.66 18.85
N ARG A 25 4.89 10.22 18.71
CA ARG A 25 5.06 11.66 18.41
C ARG A 25 4.83 11.93 16.93
N PHE A 26 3.91 12.82 16.60
CA PHE A 26 3.65 13.29 15.24
C PHE A 26 4.25 14.67 14.99
N GLU A 27 4.82 14.87 13.80
CA GLU A 27 5.43 16.11 13.35
C GLU A 27 4.85 16.55 11.99
N ASP A 28 5.11 17.79 11.57
CA ASP A 28 4.68 18.30 10.26
C ASP A 28 5.24 17.42 9.12
N GLY A 29 4.34 16.82 8.34
CA GLY A 29 4.70 15.89 7.28
C GLY A 29 5.26 16.55 6.02
N ARG A 30 5.31 17.89 5.91
CA ARG A 30 6.00 18.59 4.80
C ARG A 30 7.48 18.24 4.71
N ALA A 31 8.12 17.92 5.84
CA ALA A 31 9.53 17.55 5.87
C ALA A 31 9.85 16.29 5.03
N SER A 32 8.87 15.39 4.85
CA SER A 32 9.06 14.10 4.19
C SER A 32 8.59 14.02 2.73
N ALA A 33 8.02 15.10 2.18
CA ALA A 33 7.62 15.15 0.77
C ALA A 33 8.79 15.53 -0.14
N GLY A 34 8.76 15.02 -1.39
CA GLY A 34 9.60 15.49 -2.48
C GLY A 34 9.35 16.97 -2.75
N TRP A 35 10.34 17.68 -3.29
CA TRP A 35 10.37 19.15 -3.28
C TRP A 35 9.12 19.82 -3.90
N HIS A 36 8.56 19.23 -4.96
CA HIS A 36 7.33 19.70 -5.60
C HIS A 36 6.07 19.45 -4.75
N ALA A 37 6.00 18.31 -4.08
CA ALA A 37 4.80 17.90 -3.34
C ALA A 37 4.71 18.56 -1.96
N ARG A 38 5.81 19.15 -1.46
CA ARG A 38 5.85 19.91 -0.20
C ARG A 38 4.87 21.06 -0.14
N THR A 39 4.62 21.74 -1.27
CA THR A 39 3.76 22.93 -1.33
C THR A 39 2.27 22.59 -1.19
N VAL A 40 1.91 21.33 -1.47
CA VAL A 40 0.53 20.85 -1.46
C VAL A 40 0.25 19.83 -0.34
N LYS A 41 1.23 19.60 0.56
CA LYS A 41 1.09 18.69 1.69
C LYS A 41 0.77 19.44 2.98
N ALA A 42 -0.35 19.09 3.59
CA ALA A 42 -0.74 19.51 4.92
C ALA A 42 -1.19 18.27 5.68
N ASN A 43 -0.29 17.67 6.47
CA ASN A 43 -0.59 16.52 7.31
C ASN A 43 0.47 16.38 8.41
N HIS A 44 0.29 15.38 9.26
CA HIS A 44 1.28 14.99 10.23
C HIS A 44 1.80 13.57 9.98
N GLN A 45 3.07 13.32 10.27
CA GLN A 45 3.67 12.00 10.22
C GLN A 45 4.35 11.65 11.53
N ALA A 46 4.25 10.39 11.93
CA ALA A 46 4.90 9.92 13.14
C ALA A 46 6.43 9.95 12.97
N GLU A 47 7.12 10.41 14.02
CA GLU A 47 8.57 10.53 14.06
C GLU A 47 9.20 9.13 13.92
N ARG A 48 10.22 9.01 13.07
CA ARG A 48 10.75 7.72 12.60
C ARG A 48 11.49 6.93 13.67
N HIS A 49 12.17 7.62 14.59
CA HIS A 49 13.00 7.01 15.62
C HIS A 49 12.23 6.69 16.90
N ASP A 50 11.03 7.23 17.06
CA ASP A 50 10.12 6.96 18.15
C ASP A 50 9.86 5.45 18.28
N PRO A 51 10.00 4.88 19.50
CA PRO A 51 9.82 3.45 19.71
C PRO A 51 8.43 2.94 19.31
N ALA A 52 7.37 3.71 19.57
CA ALA A 52 6.00 3.30 19.24
C ALA A 52 5.78 3.32 17.73
N THR A 53 6.29 4.34 17.02
CA THR A 53 6.29 4.38 15.55
C THR A 53 6.99 3.18 14.95
N ARG A 54 8.17 2.82 15.46
CA ARG A 54 8.96 1.69 14.95
C ARG A 54 8.23 0.36 15.14
N GLU A 55 7.59 0.17 16.30
CA GLU A 55 6.82 -1.04 16.58
C GLU A 55 5.58 -1.12 15.68
N ALA A 56 4.82 -0.03 15.54
CA ALA A 56 3.65 0.01 14.66
C ALA A 56 4.02 -0.26 13.19
N ALA A 57 5.10 0.36 12.71
CA ALA A 57 5.61 0.12 11.36
C ALA A 57 6.05 -1.34 11.15
N ALA A 58 6.64 -1.98 12.16
CA ALA A 58 7.03 -3.38 12.11
C ALA A 58 5.81 -4.31 12.03
N LEU A 59 4.74 -4.04 12.79
CA LEU A 59 3.49 -4.80 12.74
C LEU A 59 2.83 -4.71 11.36
N VAL A 60 2.70 -3.50 10.81
CA VAL A 60 2.14 -3.29 9.47
C VAL A 60 3.00 -3.99 8.40
N ALA A 61 4.33 -3.86 8.49
CA ALA A 61 5.24 -4.53 7.56
C ALA A 61 5.15 -6.05 7.64
N ALA A 62 5.00 -6.62 8.84
CA ALA A 62 4.81 -8.05 9.04
C ALA A 62 3.49 -8.53 8.43
N ALA A 63 2.39 -7.80 8.64
CA ALA A 63 1.10 -8.11 8.05
C ALA A 63 1.14 -8.11 6.51
N LEU A 64 1.76 -7.09 5.90
CA LEU A 64 1.98 -7.03 4.44
C LEU A 64 2.79 -8.23 3.94
N ARG A 65 3.92 -8.55 4.58
CA ARG A 65 4.77 -9.68 4.18
C ARG A 65 4.08 -11.04 4.34
N GLY A 66 3.21 -11.18 5.33
CA GLY A 66 2.46 -12.41 5.61
C GLY A 66 1.21 -12.61 4.75
N ASN A 67 0.76 -11.60 4.01
CA ASN A 67 -0.50 -11.65 3.27
C ASN A 67 -0.32 -12.25 1.86
N ALA A 68 -1.02 -13.35 1.57
CA ALA A 68 -0.91 -14.08 0.31
C ALA A 68 -1.40 -13.28 -0.91
N VAL A 69 -2.46 -12.46 -0.74
CA VAL A 69 -2.98 -11.60 -1.82
C VAL A 69 -1.98 -10.51 -2.14
N PHE A 70 -1.41 -9.86 -1.12
CA PHE A 70 -0.34 -8.88 -1.29
C PHE A 70 0.87 -9.47 -2.01
N ALA A 71 1.34 -10.64 -1.57
CA ALA A 71 2.45 -11.33 -2.20
C ALA A 71 2.18 -11.65 -3.68
N ALA A 72 0.94 -12.05 -4.02
CA ALA A 72 0.55 -12.39 -5.39
C ALA A 72 0.40 -11.15 -6.29
N ALA A 73 -0.22 -10.08 -5.79
CA ALA A 73 -0.54 -8.86 -6.54
C ALA A 73 0.68 -7.94 -6.70
N VAL A 74 1.46 -7.77 -5.63
CA VAL A 74 2.54 -6.77 -5.57
C VAL A 74 3.92 -7.38 -5.88
N ARG A 75 4.14 -8.66 -5.56
CA ARG A 75 5.42 -9.38 -5.76
C ARG A 75 6.61 -8.61 -5.14
N PRO A 76 6.59 -8.33 -3.82
CA PRO A 76 7.57 -7.45 -3.20
C PRO A 76 8.99 -8.03 -3.26
N ARG A 77 9.96 -7.23 -3.74
CA ARG A 77 11.39 -7.45 -3.56
C ARG A 77 11.88 -6.74 -2.30
N HIS A 78 11.60 -5.44 -2.21
CA HIS A 78 11.91 -4.61 -1.06
C HIS A 78 10.65 -3.85 -0.64
N LEU A 79 10.35 -3.91 0.65
CA LEU A 79 9.28 -3.14 1.29
C LEU A 79 9.95 -2.03 2.11
N ARG A 80 9.68 -0.77 1.75
CA ARG A 80 10.13 0.37 2.55
C ARG A 80 9.45 0.31 3.93
N THR A 81 10.13 0.78 4.97
CA THR A 81 9.51 0.88 6.29
C THR A 81 8.23 1.72 6.21
N PRO A 82 7.07 1.19 6.65
CA PRO A 82 5.83 1.95 6.67
C PRO A 82 5.95 3.22 7.50
N LEU A 83 5.26 4.27 7.07
CA LEU A 83 5.13 5.53 7.78
C LEU A 83 3.70 5.67 8.27
N LEU A 84 3.51 6.07 9.53
CA LEU A 84 2.20 6.49 9.99
C LEU A 84 1.96 7.95 9.60
N ALA A 85 0.78 8.22 9.06
CA ALA A 85 0.35 9.56 8.70
C ALA A 85 -1.06 9.79 9.21
N ARG A 86 -1.32 11.01 9.71
CA ARG A 86 -2.64 11.45 10.12
C ARG A 86 -3.00 12.79 9.47
N TYR A 87 -4.29 12.98 9.27
CA TYR A 87 -4.89 14.18 8.69
C TYR A 87 -6.07 14.60 9.57
N GLY A 88 -5.95 15.76 10.21
CA GLY A 88 -7.03 16.41 10.96
C GLY A 88 -7.88 17.34 10.07
N VAL A 89 -8.84 18.03 10.68
CA VAL A 89 -9.75 18.93 9.95
C VAL A 89 -8.97 20.02 9.18
N GLY A 90 -9.27 20.19 7.89
CA GLY A 90 -8.61 21.12 6.97
C GLY A 90 -7.28 20.60 6.40
N GLU A 91 -6.79 19.45 6.86
CA GLU A 91 -5.58 18.81 6.33
C GLU A 91 -5.89 17.99 5.08
N ALA A 92 -4.94 18.02 4.13
CA ALA A 92 -5.07 17.41 2.81
C ALA A 92 -3.68 17.14 2.22
N TYR A 93 -3.64 16.35 1.15
CA TYR A 93 -2.42 16.25 0.33
C TYR A 93 -2.82 16.36 -1.14
N GLY A 94 -2.54 17.51 -1.75
CA GLY A 94 -2.93 17.81 -3.12
C GLY A 94 -2.31 16.86 -4.16
N THR A 95 -2.77 16.99 -5.40
CA THR A 95 -2.37 16.11 -6.51
C THR A 95 -0.86 16.07 -6.69
N HIS A 96 -0.30 14.86 -6.65
CA HIS A 96 1.11 14.59 -6.83
C HIS A 96 1.35 13.17 -7.37
N VAL A 97 2.60 12.90 -7.72
CA VAL A 97 3.13 11.56 -7.97
C VAL A 97 4.26 11.29 -6.99
N ASP A 98 4.49 10.03 -6.65
CA ASP A 98 5.59 9.66 -5.76
C ASP A 98 6.97 9.80 -6.44
N ASP A 99 8.01 10.04 -5.64
CA ASP A 99 9.39 10.03 -6.14
C ASP A 99 9.73 8.63 -6.68
N ALA A 100 10.26 8.57 -7.90
CA ALA A 100 10.60 7.31 -8.57
C ALA A 100 11.69 6.49 -7.85
N LEU A 101 12.53 7.16 -7.06
CA LEU A 101 13.59 6.56 -6.25
C LEU A 101 13.50 7.11 -4.82
N MET A 102 13.47 6.22 -3.84
CA MET A 102 13.49 6.57 -2.42
C MET A 102 14.67 5.90 -1.71
N ALA A 103 15.07 6.40 -0.54
CA ALA A 103 16.06 5.70 0.29
C ALA A 103 15.53 4.32 0.73
N GLY A 104 16.27 3.27 0.40
CA GLY A 104 16.03 1.89 0.82
C GLY A 104 17.16 1.35 1.70
N PRO A 105 17.03 0.10 2.20
CA PRO A 105 18.02 -0.51 3.09
C PRO A 105 19.37 -0.77 2.40
N ASP A 106 19.35 -1.13 1.12
CA ASP A 106 20.55 -1.53 0.35
C ASP A 106 20.95 -0.48 -0.71
N GLY A 107 20.44 0.74 -0.59
CA GLY A 107 20.58 1.82 -1.58
C GLY A 107 19.23 2.35 -2.08
N PRO A 108 19.21 3.09 -3.20
CA PRO A 108 17.98 3.62 -3.79
C PRO A 108 16.99 2.49 -4.15
N LEU A 109 15.77 2.62 -3.63
CA LEU A 109 14.63 1.74 -3.88
C LEU A 109 13.75 2.35 -4.98
N ARG A 110 13.48 1.60 -6.04
CA ARG A 110 12.53 1.99 -7.09
C ARG A 110 11.10 1.81 -6.58
N THR A 111 10.29 2.87 -6.67
CA THR A 111 8.90 2.86 -6.18
C THR A 111 7.97 2.37 -7.28
N ASP A 112 7.67 1.06 -7.29
CA ASP A 112 6.76 0.48 -8.29
C ASP A 112 5.29 0.54 -7.85
N VAL A 113 5.07 0.36 -6.54
CA VAL A 113 3.73 0.27 -5.94
C VAL A 113 3.71 1.08 -4.64
N ALA A 114 2.72 1.95 -4.52
CA ALA A 114 2.35 2.63 -3.29
C ALA A 114 1.25 1.82 -2.58
N VAL A 115 1.28 1.83 -1.25
CA VAL A 115 0.34 1.07 -0.42
C VAL A 115 -0.15 1.98 0.69
N THR A 116 -1.47 2.05 0.87
CA THR A 116 -2.12 2.68 2.02
C THR A 116 -2.87 1.61 2.81
N VAL A 117 -2.59 1.50 4.10
CA VAL A 117 -3.34 0.70 5.07
C VAL A 117 -4.17 1.65 5.92
N PHE A 118 -5.49 1.48 5.91
CA PHE A 118 -6.42 2.32 6.64
C PHE A 118 -6.43 1.91 8.11
N LEU A 119 -6.23 2.87 9.02
CA LEU A 119 -6.20 2.62 10.46
C LEU A 119 -7.37 3.26 11.20
N ALA A 120 -8.04 4.25 10.60
CA ALA A 120 -9.29 4.82 11.09
C ALA A 120 -10.49 4.25 10.33
N ALA A 121 -11.62 4.07 11.03
CA ALA A 121 -12.86 3.63 10.39
C ALA A 121 -13.35 4.72 9.42
N PRO A 122 -13.89 4.35 8.23
CA PRO A 122 -14.31 5.34 7.24
C PRO A 122 -15.37 6.30 7.79
N ASP A 123 -16.23 5.84 8.69
CA ASP A 123 -17.33 6.62 9.24
C ASP A 123 -16.90 7.53 10.42
N SER A 124 -15.64 7.42 10.88
CA SER A 124 -15.12 8.24 11.99
C SER A 124 -14.54 9.58 11.55
N TYR A 125 -14.48 9.86 10.25
CA TYR A 125 -14.02 11.12 9.69
C TYR A 125 -14.78 11.48 8.41
N GLY A 126 -14.95 12.78 8.13
CA GLY A 126 -15.51 13.29 6.89
C GLY A 126 -14.41 13.62 5.88
N GLY A 127 -14.66 13.42 4.58
CA GLY A 127 -13.65 13.60 3.53
C GLY A 127 -12.46 12.62 3.68
N GLY A 128 -11.25 13.06 3.31
CA GLY A 128 -10.04 12.26 3.46
C GLY A 128 -9.91 11.08 2.48
N GLU A 129 -10.70 11.05 1.40
CA GLU A 129 -10.60 10.02 0.38
C GLU A 129 -9.23 10.05 -0.31
N LEU A 130 -8.67 8.88 -0.56
CA LEU A 130 -7.53 8.73 -1.47
C LEU A 130 -8.07 8.73 -2.91
N ALA A 131 -7.90 9.83 -3.62
CA ALA A 131 -8.26 9.95 -5.02
C ALA A 131 -7.06 9.55 -5.90
N ILE A 132 -7.25 8.60 -6.80
CA ILE A 132 -6.24 8.11 -7.75
C ILE A 132 -6.75 8.36 -9.16
N GLU A 133 -5.94 9.01 -9.99
CA GLU A 133 -6.23 9.26 -11.39
C GLU A 133 -5.79 8.07 -12.26
N ASP A 134 -6.68 7.63 -13.14
CA ASP A 134 -6.44 6.66 -14.19
C ASP A 134 -6.84 7.22 -15.57
N GLY A 135 -6.71 6.40 -16.62
CA GLY A 135 -7.04 6.82 -17.99
C GLY A 135 -8.52 7.10 -18.25
N ALA A 136 -9.42 6.69 -17.34
CA ALA A 136 -10.87 6.87 -17.43
C ALA A 136 -11.38 8.00 -16.52
N GLY A 137 -10.60 8.44 -15.55
CA GLY A 137 -10.93 9.54 -14.66
C GLY A 137 -10.32 9.35 -13.28
N GLU A 138 -11.04 9.80 -12.26
CA GLU A 138 -10.59 9.69 -10.87
C GLU A 138 -11.44 8.68 -10.10
N GLN A 139 -10.76 7.86 -9.30
CA GLN A 139 -11.39 6.93 -8.37
C GLN A 139 -11.03 7.30 -6.93
N ALA A 140 -12.05 7.46 -6.09
CA ALA A 140 -11.89 7.80 -4.68
C ALA A 140 -12.02 6.57 -3.79
N PHE A 141 -11.07 6.40 -2.86
CA PHE A 141 -11.00 5.24 -1.97
C PHE A 141 -10.99 5.66 -0.49
N LYS A 142 -11.85 4.98 0.28
CA LYS A 142 -11.95 5.12 1.73
C LYS A 142 -12.41 3.79 2.33
N LEU A 143 -11.45 2.93 2.66
CA LEU A 143 -11.69 1.52 3.03
C LEU A 143 -11.90 1.35 4.53
N GLY A 144 -12.29 0.13 4.94
CA GLY A 144 -12.44 -0.23 6.34
C GLY A 144 -11.11 -0.16 7.11
N ALA A 145 -11.18 0.08 8.42
CA ALA A 145 -9.98 0.01 9.25
C ALA A 145 -9.40 -1.42 9.22
N GLY A 146 -8.10 -1.52 8.99
CA GLY A 146 -7.39 -2.78 8.78
C GLY A 146 -7.33 -3.24 7.32
N ASP A 147 -8.06 -2.58 6.41
CA ASP A 147 -7.97 -2.84 4.97
C ASP A 147 -6.80 -2.06 4.35
N ALA A 148 -6.33 -2.54 3.19
CA ALA A 148 -5.28 -1.89 2.43
C ALA A 148 -5.63 -1.73 0.96
N ILE A 149 -5.01 -0.74 0.32
CA ILE A 149 -5.02 -0.53 -1.11
C ILE A 149 -3.58 -0.47 -1.61
N ALA A 150 -3.29 -1.21 -2.69
CA ALA A 150 -2.05 -1.16 -3.43
C ALA A 150 -2.31 -0.60 -4.83
N TYR A 151 -1.55 0.40 -5.25
CA TYR A 151 -1.73 1.08 -6.52
C TYR A 151 -0.38 1.47 -7.14
N PRO A 152 -0.29 1.70 -8.46
CA PRO A 152 0.98 2.06 -9.09
C PRO A 152 1.47 3.40 -8.52
N ALA A 153 2.72 3.46 -8.07
CA ALA A 153 3.28 4.72 -7.55
C ALA A 153 3.46 5.79 -8.65
N THR A 154 3.23 5.41 -9.92
CA THR A 154 3.32 6.26 -11.11
C THR A 154 2.06 7.07 -11.39
N THR A 155 0.95 6.84 -10.67
CA THR A 155 -0.33 7.53 -10.91
C THR A 155 -0.41 8.83 -10.12
N LEU A 156 -0.98 9.86 -10.73
CA LEU A 156 -1.38 11.06 -10.00
C LEU A 156 -2.41 10.67 -8.93
N HIS A 157 -2.23 11.19 -7.74
CA HIS A 157 -3.14 10.94 -6.63
C HIS A 157 -3.12 12.08 -5.62
N ARG A 158 -4.19 12.16 -4.82
CA ARG A 158 -4.33 13.11 -3.73
C ARG A 158 -5.10 12.53 -2.55
N VAL A 159 -4.94 13.11 -1.38
CA VAL A 159 -5.81 12.91 -0.22
C VAL A 159 -6.72 14.13 -0.13
N ALA A 160 -8.03 13.91 -0.27
CA ALA A 160 -9.03 14.96 -0.12
C ALA A 160 -8.97 15.59 1.28
N GLU A 161 -9.45 16.81 1.40
CA GLU A 161 -9.51 17.50 2.69
C GLU A 161 -10.34 16.70 3.70
N VAL A 162 -9.82 16.54 4.91
CA VAL A 162 -10.59 15.99 6.03
C VAL A 162 -11.49 17.10 6.58
N THR A 163 -12.80 16.86 6.62
CA THR A 163 -13.81 17.86 7.02
C THR A 163 -14.32 17.66 8.44
N SER A 164 -14.14 16.47 9.01
CA SER A 164 -14.43 16.16 10.41
C SER A 164 -13.60 14.95 10.88
N GLY A 165 -13.37 14.81 12.18
CA GLY A 165 -12.61 13.69 12.73
C GLY A 165 -11.13 13.71 12.34
N GLU A 166 -10.51 12.52 12.31
CA GLU A 166 -9.10 12.34 11.94
C GLU A 166 -8.95 11.09 11.06
N ARG A 167 -8.27 11.23 9.93
CA ARG A 167 -7.87 10.12 9.06
C ARG A 167 -6.49 9.63 9.49
N LEU A 168 -6.41 8.41 10.00
CA LEU A 168 -5.14 7.75 10.33
C LEU A 168 -4.85 6.60 9.35
N VAL A 169 -3.62 6.56 8.82
CA VAL A 169 -3.17 5.52 7.88
C VAL A 169 -1.71 5.14 8.11
N ALA A 170 -1.33 3.94 7.66
CA ALA A 170 0.06 3.61 7.37
C ALA A 170 0.29 3.62 5.85
N VAL A 171 1.34 4.29 5.39
CA VAL A 171 1.72 4.33 3.97
C VAL A 171 3.08 3.71 3.75
N THR A 172 3.26 2.99 2.65
CA THR A 172 4.56 2.43 2.27
C THR A 172 4.70 2.29 0.76
N TRP A 173 5.93 2.04 0.32
CA TRP A 173 6.30 1.84 -1.08
C TRP A 173 7.05 0.53 -1.23
N VAL A 174 6.85 -0.08 -2.38
CA VAL A 174 7.40 -1.38 -2.72
C VAL A 174 8.16 -1.29 -4.02
N GLN A 175 9.38 -1.83 -4.01
CA GLN A 175 10.03 -2.28 -5.23
C GLN A 175 9.53 -3.68 -5.51
N SER A 176 8.84 -3.85 -6.63
CA SER A 176 8.35 -5.14 -7.07
C SER A 176 9.47 -5.91 -7.78
N LEU A 177 9.43 -7.23 -7.66
CA LEU A 177 10.18 -8.13 -8.52
C LEU A 177 9.74 -7.96 -9.98
N VAL A 178 8.52 -7.52 -10.25
CA VAL A 178 8.02 -7.30 -11.62
C VAL A 178 7.71 -5.81 -11.78
N ARG A 179 8.55 -5.09 -12.52
CA ARG A 179 8.45 -3.62 -12.68
C ARG A 179 7.15 -3.16 -13.33
N ASP A 180 6.75 -3.83 -14.40
CA ASP A 180 5.61 -3.44 -15.23
C ASP A 180 4.27 -3.81 -14.56
N PRO A 181 3.36 -2.83 -14.32
CA PRO A 181 2.07 -3.08 -13.69
C PRO A 181 1.16 -4.02 -14.50
N ALA A 182 1.21 -3.99 -15.83
CA ALA A 182 0.37 -4.85 -16.68
C ALA A 182 0.83 -6.31 -16.59
N ARG A 183 2.15 -6.54 -16.50
CA ARG A 183 2.72 -7.88 -16.26
C ARG A 183 2.36 -8.41 -14.88
N ARG A 184 2.33 -7.56 -13.85
CA ARG A 184 1.86 -7.94 -12.51
C ARG A 184 0.40 -8.37 -12.53
N GLU A 185 -0.45 -7.64 -13.23
CA GLU A 185 -1.87 -7.93 -13.39
C GLU A 185 -2.09 -9.31 -14.03
N ILE A 186 -1.43 -9.57 -15.17
CA ILE A 186 -1.48 -10.89 -15.83
C ILE A 186 -1.02 -12.02 -14.89
N LEU A 187 0.06 -11.81 -14.14
CA LEU A 187 0.56 -12.81 -13.18
C LEU A 187 -0.39 -13.04 -12.00
N PHE A 188 -1.13 -12.02 -11.59
CA PHE A 188 -2.13 -12.09 -10.52
C PHE A 188 -3.37 -12.86 -10.99
N ASP A 189 -3.87 -12.57 -12.19
CA ASP A 189 -5.00 -13.28 -12.80
C ASP A 189 -4.68 -14.77 -12.99
N LEU A 190 -3.48 -15.08 -13.51
CA LEU A 190 -3.03 -16.47 -13.69
C LEU A 190 -2.87 -17.21 -12.36
N GLU A 191 -2.36 -16.55 -11.31
CA GLU A 191 -2.29 -17.15 -9.97
C GLU A 191 -3.69 -17.46 -9.43
N THR A 192 -4.63 -16.54 -9.62
CA THR A 192 -6.03 -16.69 -9.19
C THR A 192 -6.72 -17.84 -9.93
N ALA A 193 -6.63 -17.86 -11.26
CA ALA A 193 -7.19 -18.93 -12.09
C ALA A 193 -6.58 -20.30 -11.74
N LYS A 194 -5.25 -20.37 -11.58
CA LYS A 194 -4.54 -21.60 -11.18
C LYS A 194 -5.07 -22.14 -9.84
N ARG A 195 -5.28 -21.27 -8.84
CA ARG A 195 -5.82 -21.66 -7.53
C ARG A 195 -7.26 -22.13 -7.62
N GLN A 196 -8.10 -21.46 -8.41
CA GLN A 196 -9.50 -21.84 -8.61
C GLN A 196 -9.61 -23.23 -9.27
N VAL A 197 -8.83 -23.48 -10.32
CA VAL A 197 -8.80 -24.80 -10.98
C VAL A 197 -8.38 -25.89 -9.99
N PHE A 198 -7.33 -25.65 -9.19
CA PHE A 198 -6.90 -26.60 -8.18
C PHE A 198 -7.97 -26.87 -7.11
N ALA A 199 -8.64 -25.82 -6.63
CA ALA A 199 -9.69 -25.96 -5.62
C ALA A 199 -10.90 -26.76 -6.14
N GLN A 200 -11.24 -26.64 -7.42
CA GLN A 200 -12.40 -27.31 -8.03
C GLN A 200 -12.10 -28.74 -8.48
N GLN A 201 -10.91 -28.98 -9.03
CA GLN A 201 -10.59 -30.21 -9.76
C GLN A 201 -9.38 -30.96 -9.17
N GLY A 202 -8.65 -30.36 -8.23
CA GLY A 202 -7.39 -30.88 -7.72
C GLY A 202 -6.26 -30.78 -8.75
N LYS A 203 -5.25 -31.65 -8.59
CA LYS A 203 -4.14 -31.75 -9.52
C LYS A 203 -4.59 -32.46 -10.80
N GLY A 204 -4.30 -31.87 -11.95
CA GLY A 204 -4.58 -32.43 -13.27
C GLY A 204 -3.83 -31.68 -14.37
N GLU A 205 -3.99 -32.10 -15.62
CA GLU A 205 -3.24 -31.55 -16.76
C GLU A 205 -3.43 -30.04 -16.93
N ALA A 206 -4.67 -29.54 -16.84
CA ALA A 206 -4.96 -28.11 -16.95
C ALA A 206 -4.27 -27.28 -15.85
N PHE A 207 -4.30 -27.76 -14.60
CA PHE A 207 -3.56 -27.12 -13.50
C PHE A 207 -2.06 -27.14 -13.75
N ASP A 208 -1.50 -28.26 -14.20
CA ASP A 208 -0.06 -28.40 -14.44
C ASP A 208 0.40 -27.47 -15.59
N LEU A 209 -0.40 -27.29 -16.64
CA LEU A 209 -0.12 -26.34 -17.72
C LEU A 209 -0.20 -24.88 -17.24
N LEU A 210 -1.20 -24.52 -16.43
CA LEU A 210 -1.29 -23.19 -15.81
C LEU A 210 -0.09 -22.92 -14.89
N ALA A 211 0.27 -23.90 -14.05
CA ALA A 211 1.42 -23.80 -13.16
C ALA A 211 2.73 -23.64 -13.92
N LYS A 212 2.94 -24.42 -15.01
CA LYS A 212 4.10 -24.30 -15.89
C LYS A 212 4.19 -22.91 -16.52
N SER A 213 3.09 -22.44 -17.10
CA SER A 213 3.05 -21.14 -17.79
C SER A 213 3.29 -19.99 -16.81
N HIS A 214 2.62 -20.00 -15.65
CA HIS A 214 2.81 -19.03 -14.58
C HIS A 214 4.28 -18.98 -14.11
N ALA A 215 4.89 -20.13 -13.82
CA ALA A 215 6.28 -20.20 -13.40
C ALA A 215 7.25 -19.68 -14.47
N ASN A 216 6.98 -19.92 -15.75
CA ASN A 216 7.82 -19.42 -16.85
C ASN A 216 7.67 -17.90 -17.05
N LEU A 217 6.48 -17.34 -16.89
CA LEU A 217 6.29 -15.88 -16.94
C LEU A 217 7.00 -15.19 -15.77
N LEU A 218 6.96 -15.78 -14.58
CA LEU A 218 7.76 -15.30 -13.45
C LEU A 218 9.26 -15.25 -13.79
N ARG A 219 9.82 -16.32 -14.36
CA ARG A 219 11.24 -16.33 -14.79
C ARG A 219 11.55 -15.28 -15.86
N GLN A 220 10.60 -14.97 -16.74
CA GLN A 220 10.80 -14.00 -17.82
C GLN A 220 10.69 -12.55 -17.34
N TRP A 221 9.86 -12.28 -16.34
CA TRP A 221 9.48 -10.90 -15.98
C TRP A 221 10.02 -10.42 -14.64
N MET A 222 10.51 -11.33 -13.78
CA MET A 222 11.07 -10.94 -12.49
C MET A 222 12.51 -10.43 -12.62
N GLU A 223 12.80 -9.38 -11.85
CA GLU A 223 14.10 -8.73 -11.66
C GLU A 223 14.56 -8.96 -10.19
N PRO A 224 15.23 -10.09 -9.89
CA PRO A 224 15.62 -10.50 -8.54
C PRO A 224 16.84 -9.77 -7.99
#